data_AF-A0A2E0UP97-F1
#
_entry.id   AF-A0A2E0UP97-F1
#
_cell.length_a   1.000
_cell.length_b   1.000
_cell.length_c   1.000
_cell.angle_alpha   90.00
_cell.angle_beta   90.00
_cell.angle_gamma   90.00
#
_symmetry.space_group_name_H-M   'P 1'
#
loop_
_entity.id
_entity.type
_entity.pdbx_description
1 polymer ?
#
loop_
_entity_poly.entity_id
_entity_poly.type
_entity_poly.pdbx_seq_one_letter_code
_entity_poly.pdbx_strand_id
1 'polypeptide(L)'
;MDNSKKWHISDWSILGWVETILKIIAFIFAGMIIFPAIQFGNIQIPSLGLFLIIQILLSLGLFVAIFDRLKEKEIIAMVFIIVNNLAHWGIVYSLFTQVNHSLYLLLFFVFMLVGDLVKIIFIKTTNFTVRDLPKSALYGLTIFYIIGYSIQIFILLL
;
A
#
# COMPACT_ATOMS: atom_id res chain seq x y z
N MET A 1 -21.07 17.78 0.35
CA MET A 1 -19.60 17.83 0.58
C MET A 1 -19.29 19.22 1.08
N ASP A 2 -18.73 19.36 2.27
CA ASP A 2 -18.28 20.68 2.74
C ASP A 2 -17.06 21.10 1.91
N ASN A 3 -17.27 22.06 1.02
CA ASN A 3 -16.24 22.57 0.11
C ASN A 3 -15.29 23.57 0.78
N SER A 4 -15.47 23.88 2.07
CA SER A 4 -14.70 24.91 2.78
C SER A 4 -13.27 24.48 3.14
N LYS A 5 -13.01 23.18 3.34
CA LYS A 5 -11.68 22.69 3.71
C LYS A 5 -10.70 22.95 2.55
N LYS A 6 -9.55 23.56 2.81
CA LYS A 6 -8.52 23.84 1.80
C LYS A 6 -7.46 22.73 1.79
N TRP A 7 -6.79 22.57 0.65
CA TRP A 7 -5.62 21.71 0.57
C TRP A 7 -4.52 22.22 1.50
N HIS A 8 -3.90 21.32 2.24
CA HIS A 8 -2.89 21.67 3.24
C HIS A 8 -1.78 20.61 3.30
N ILE A 9 -0.68 20.98 3.94
CA ILE A 9 0.39 20.07 4.35
C ILE A 9 0.28 19.94 5.86
N SER A 10 0.14 18.72 6.36
CA SER A 10 0.11 18.48 7.81
C SER A 10 1.52 18.42 8.40
N ASP A 11 1.62 18.59 9.72
CA ASP A 11 2.84 18.31 10.48
C ASP A 11 2.91 16.82 10.83
N TRP A 12 3.79 16.10 10.15
CA TRP A 12 3.95 14.65 10.34
C TRP A 12 4.94 14.38 11.47
N SER A 13 4.60 13.41 12.33
CA SER A 13 5.53 12.90 13.33
C SER A 13 6.71 12.16 12.68
N ILE A 14 7.79 11.98 13.43
CA ILE A 14 8.94 11.16 13.00
C ILE A 14 8.51 9.77 12.54
N LEU A 15 7.58 9.12 13.28
CA LEU A 15 7.07 7.80 12.89
C LEU A 15 6.27 7.83 11.58
N GLY A 16 5.54 8.90 11.32
CA GLY A 16 4.84 9.09 10.03
C GLY A 16 5.83 9.20 8.86
N TRP A 17 6.94 9.89 9.06
CA TRP A 17 8.02 9.95 8.06
C TRP A 17 8.70 8.60 7.86
N VAL A 18 8.97 7.85 8.93
CA VAL A 18 9.54 6.50 8.84
C VAL A 18 8.63 5.54 8.05
N GLU A 19 7.33 5.50 8.35
CA GLU A 19 6.35 4.73 7.56
C GLU A 19 6.44 5.10 6.07
N THR A 20 6.45 6.39 5.78
CA THR A 20 6.44 6.91 4.40
C THR A 20 7.69 6.49 3.64
N ILE A 21 8.88 6.64 4.24
CA ILE A 21 10.15 6.27 3.63
C ILE A 21 10.19 4.77 3.32
N LEU A 22 9.77 3.93 4.27
CA LEU A 22 9.72 2.47 4.06
C LEU A 22 8.84 2.11 2.86
N LYS A 23 7.68 2.76 2.73
CA LYS A 23 6.77 2.49 1.61
C LYS A 23 7.25 3.09 0.30
N ILE A 24 7.96 4.23 0.31
CA ILE A 24 8.64 4.75 -0.87
C ILE A 24 9.69 3.74 -1.38
N ILE A 25 10.46 3.12 -0.48
CA ILE A 25 11.40 2.05 -0.84
C ILE A 25 10.64 0.87 -1.46
N ALA A 26 9.49 0.47 -0.90
CA ALA A 26 8.63 -0.53 -1.52
C ALA A 26 8.23 -0.12 -2.96
N PHE A 27 7.82 1.13 -3.19
CA PHE A 27 7.42 1.60 -4.53
C PHE A 27 8.54 1.48 -5.56
N ILE A 28 9.80 1.62 -5.15
CA ILE A 28 10.95 1.38 -6.04
C ILE A 28 10.96 -0.08 -6.50
N PHE A 29 10.80 -1.04 -5.57
CA PHE A 29 10.70 -2.46 -5.93
C PHE A 29 9.48 -2.76 -6.80
N ALA A 30 8.34 -2.11 -6.54
CA ALA A 30 7.18 -2.20 -7.43
C ALA A 30 7.53 -1.74 -8.85
N GLY A 31 8.24 -0.61 -8.99
CA GLY A 31 8.73 -0.14 -10.29
C GLY A 31 9.63 -1.16 -11.01
N MET A 32 10.53 -1.82 -10.28
CA MET A 32 11.41 -2.87 -10.81
C MET A 32 10.66 -4.13 -11.29
N ILE A 33 9.43 -4.34 -10.81
CA ILE A 33 8.54 -5.44 -11.24
C ILE A 33 7.67 -4.99 -12.41
N ILE A 34 7.08 -3.80 -12.29
CA ILE A 34 6.09 -3.27 -13.23
C ILE A 34 6.73 -2.91 -14.57
N PHE A 35 7.91 -2.28 -14.56
CA PHE A 35 8.53 -1.81 -15.79
C PHE A 35 8.85 -2.96 -16.76
N PRO A 36 9.52 -4.07 -16.35
CA PRO A 36 9.70 -5.22 -17.23
C PRO A 36 8.39 -5.89 -17.63
N ALA A 37 7.39 -5.96 -16.73
CA ALA A 37 6.07 -6.51 -17.06
C ALA A 37 5.35 -5.72 -18.17
N ILE A 38 5.52 -4.40 -18.22
CA ILE A 38 4.96 -3.56 -19.30
C ILE A 38 5.76 -3.72 -20.60
N GLN A 39 7.09 -3.76 -20.52
CA GLN A 39 7.96 -3.77 -21.70
C GLN A 39 8.04 -5.13 -22.39
N PHE A 40 8.06 -6.21 -21.60
CA PHE A 40 8.39 -7.56 -22.08
C PHE A 40 7.35 -8.61 -21.67
N GLY A 41 6.35 -8.22 -20.88
CA GLY A 41 5.36 -9.15 -20.35
C GLY A 41 4.39 -9.63 -21.42
N ASN A 42 4.26 -10.94 -21.56
CA ASN A 42 3.16 -11.56 -22.28
C ASN A 42 2.03 -11.90 -21.32
N ILE A 43 0.81 -11.45 -21.64
CA ILE A 43 -0.35 -11.66 -20.78
C ILE A 43 -0.72 -13.13 -20.73
N GLN A 44 -0.86 -13.66 -19.51
CA GLN A 44 -1.25 -15.04 -19.23
C GLN A 44 -2.11 -15.12 -17.97
N ILE A 45 -2.75 -16.28 -17.79
CA ILE A 45 -3.52 -16.58 -16.60
C ILE A 45 -2.55 -16.90 -15.45
N PRO A 46 -2.60 -16.17 -14.33
CA PRO A 46 -1.73 -16.42 -13.19
C PRO A 46 -2.03 -17.77 -12.52
N SER A 47 -0.97 -18.49 -12.15
CA SER A 47 -1.07 -19.74 -11.37
C SER A 47 -1.26 -19.49 -9.86
N LEU A 48 -0.95 -18.28 -9.37
CA LEU A 48 -0.99 -17.92 -7.94
C LEU A 48 -2.37 -17.35 -7.52
N GLY A 49 -3.41 -18.19 -7.57
CA GLY A 49 -4.80 -17.76 -7.34
C GLY A 49 -5.04 -17.02 -6.01
N LEU A 50 -4.63 -17.59 -4.87
CA LEU A 50 -4.82 -16.94 -3.56
C LEU A 50 -4.02 -15.64 -3.44
N PHE A 51 -2.77 -15.63 -3.93
CA PHE A 51 -1.91 -14.45 -3.91
C PHE A 51 -2.54 -13.30 -4.69
N LEU A 52 -3.07 -13.59 -5.88
CA LEU A 52 -3.77 -12.62 -6.72
C LEU A 52 -5.02 -12.08 -6.03
N ILE A 53 -5.85 -12.95 -5.45
CA ILE A 53 -7.08 -12.55 -4.75
C ILE A 53 -6.74 -11.58 -3.61
N ILE A 54 -5.75 -11.92 -2.78
CA ILE A 54 -5.29 -11.03 -1.71
C ILE A 54 -4.80 -9.71 -2.29
N GLN A 55 -3.95 -9.74 -3.31
CA GLN A 55 -3.42 -8.52 -3.92
C GLN A 55 -4.53 -7.61 -4.47
N ILE A 56 -5.56 -8.17 -5.11
CA ILE A 56 -6.72 -7.42 -5.60
C ILE A 56 -7.47 -6.78 -4.43
N LEU A 57 -7.72 -7.52 -3.35
CA LEU A 57 -8.43 -6.99 -2.17
C LEU A 57 -7.66 -5.84 -1.52
N LEU A 58 -6.34 -5.97 -1.36
CA LEU A 58 -5.50 -4.89 -0.84
C LEU A 58 -5.52 -3.67 -1.79
N SER A 59 -5.46 -3.89 -3.10
CA SER A 59 -5.51 -2.82 -4.11
C SER A 59 -6.84 -2.06 -4.09
N LEU A 60 -7.96 -2.77 -3.93
CA LEU A 60 -9.29 -2.18 -3.79
C LEU A 60 -9.42 -1.36 -2.51
N GLY A 61 -8.87 -1.84 -1.39
CA GLY A 61 -8.83 -1.08 -0.15
C GLY A 61 -8.11 0.27 -0.31
N LEU A 62 -6.99 0.28 -1.04
CA LEU A 62 -6.24 1.51 -1.32
C LEU A 62 -7.00 2.44 -2.26
N PHE A 63 -7.71 1.88 -3.24
CA PHE A 63 -8.57 2.65 -4.13
C PHE A 63 -9.67 3.38 -3.35
N VAL A 64 -10.32 2.68 -2.40
CA VAL A 64 -11.30 3.29 -1.50
C VAL A 64 -10.66 4.40 -0.64
N ALA A 65 -9.42 4.18 -0.17
CA ALA A 65 -8.69 5.17 0.62
C ALA A 65 -8.38 6.47 -0.15
N ILE A 66 -8.35 6.47 -1.48
CA ILE A 66 -8.22 7.70 -2.28
C ILE A 66 -9.38 8.65 -1.98
N PHE A 67 -10.62 8.15 -1.88
CA PHE A 67 -11.79 8.98 -1.57
C PHE A 67 -11.75 9.54 -0.15
N ASP A 68 -11.16 8.80 0.80
CA ASP A 68 -10.89 9.31 2.14
C ASP A 68 -9.91 10.50 2.09
N ARG A 69 -8.84 10.38 1.30
CA ARG A 69 -7.83 11.45 1.15
C ARG A 69 -8.34 12.69 0.41
N LEU A 70 -9.23 12.51 -0.57
CA LEU A 70 -9.92 13.62 -1.22
C LEU A 70 -10.77 14.45 -0.25
N LYS A 71 -11.37 13.80 0.76
CA LYS A 71 -12.12 14.49 1.82
C LYS A 71 -11.20 15.18 2.81
N GLU A 72 -10.04 14.57 3.11
CA GLU A 72 -9.09 15.14 4.05
C GLU A 72 -8.33 16.35 3.48
N LYS A 73 -8.09 16.36 2.16
CA LYS A 73 -7.37 17.42 1.43
C LYS A 73 -5.95 17.66 1.97
N GLU A 74 -5.25 16.59 2.32
CA GLU A 74 -3.84 16.64 2.69
C GLU A 74 -2.98 16.23 1.49
N ILE A 75 -2.08 17.10 1.06
CA ILE A 75 -1.36 16.99 -0.21
C ILE A 75 -0.44 15.77 -0.23
N ILE A 76 0.37 15.58 0.82
CA ILE A 76 1.39 14.53 0.87
C ILE A 76 0.72 13.15 0.87
N ALA A 77 -0.26 12.94 1.73
CA ALA A 77 -1.01 11.69 1.84
C ALA A 77 -1.83 11.40 0.58
N MET A 78 -2.32 12.43 -0.13
CA MET A 78 -2.99 12.25 -1.41
C MET A 78 -2.03 11.74 -2.49
N VAL A 79 -0.86 12.38 -2.65
CA VAL A 79 0.17 11.90 -3.58
C VAL A 79 0.60 10.49 -3.20
N PHE A 80 0.87 10.27 -1.91
CA PHE A 80 1.29 8.98 -1.38
C PHE A 80 0.27 7.88 -1.70
N ILE A 81 -1.04 8.09 -1.44
CA ILE A 81 -2.04 7.05 -1.67
C ILE A 81 -2.21 6.72 -3.16
N ILE A 82 -2.07 7.72 -4.05
CA ILE A 82 -2.13 7.50 -5.50
C ILE A 82 -0.97 6.61 -5.91
N VAL A 83 0.26 6.97 -5.53
CA VAL A 83 1.46 6.18 -5.90
C VAL A 83 1.38 4.79 -5.30
N ASN A 84 0.94 4.66 -4.05
CA ASN A 84 0.73 3.37 -3.41
C ASN A 84 -0.29 2.52 -4.17
N ASN A 85 -1.44 3.10 -4.53
CA ASN A 85 -2.46 2.38 -5.27
C ASN A 85 -1.97 1.93 -6.66
N LEU A 86 -1.22 2.78 -7.36
CA LEU A 86 -0.58 2.43 -8.63
C LEU A 86 0.44 1.31 -8.48
N ALA A 87 1.27 1.33 -7.43
CA ALA A 87 2.21 0.25 -7.15
C ALA A 87 1.46 -1.08 -6.97
N HIS A 88 0.41 -1.11 -6.16
CA HIS A 88 -0.38 -2.32 -5.90
C HIS A 88 -1.08 -2.87 -7.15
N TRP A 89 -1.73 -2.01 -7.94
CA TRP A 89 -2.35 -2.41 -9.20
C TRP A 89 -1.33 -2.80 -10.26
N GLY A 90 -0.16 -2.17 -10.26
CA GLY A 90 0.95 -2.60 -11.10
C GLY A 90 1.46 -3.99 -10.73
N ILE A 91 1.51 -4.33 -9.44
CA ILE A 91 1.77 -5.71 -9.02
C ILE A 91 0.67 -6.65 -9.52
N VAL A 92 -0.61 -6.30 -9.38
CA VAL A 92 -1.72 -7.11 -9.96
C VAL A 92 -1.47 -7.36 -11.44
N TYR A 93 -1.21 -6.31 -12.22
CA TYR A 93 -0.89 -6.44 -13.64
C TYR A 93 0.31 -7.37 -13.88
N SER A 94 1.39 -7.19 -13.12
CA SER A 94 2.60 -8.00 -13.28
C SER A 94 2.39 -9.49 -13.03
N LEU A 95 1.42 -9.87 -12.18
CA LEU A 95 1.06 -11.27 -11.96
C LEU A 95 0.44 -11.93 -13.19
N PHE A 96 -0.19 -11.16 -14.08
CA PHE A 96 -0.66 -11.63 -15.37
C PHE A 96 0.46 -11.70 -16.41
N THR A 97 1.72 -11.47 -16.05
CA THR A 97 2.86 -11.54 -16.96
C THR A 97 3.83 -12.63 -16.50
N GLN A 98 4.48 -13.34 -17.43
CA GLN A 98 5.45 -14.41 -17.10
C GLN A 98 6.79 -13.90 -16.52
N VAL A 99 6.89 -12.64 -16.13
CA VAL A 99 8.18 -12.09 -15.70
C VAL A 99 8.44 -12.46 -14.24
N ASN A 100 9.44 -13.31 -14.01
CA ASN A 100 9.80 -13.76 -12.67
C ASN A 100 10.56 -12.66 -11.91
N HIS A 101 9.94 -12.16 -10.85
CA HIS A 101 10.49 -11.13 -9.98
C HIS A 101 10.29 -11.44 -8.49
N SER A 102 10.39 -12.72 -8.10
CA SER A 102 10.09 -13.19 -6.75
C SER A 102 10.81 -12.41 -5.64
N LEU A 103 12.10 -12.07 -5.83
CA LEU A 103 12.87 -11.27 -4.87
C LEU A 103 12.31 -9.86 -4.71
N TYR A 104 12.02 -9.15 -5.80
CA TYR A 104 11.49 -7.79 -5.72
C TYR A 104 10.08 -7.78 -5.14
N LEU A 105 9.26 -8.79 -5.45
CA LEU A 105 7.95 -8.97 -4.83
C LEU A 105 8.09 -9.16 -3.32
N LEU A 106 8.99 -10.05 -2.89
CA LEU A 106 9.27 -10.29 -1.48
C LEU A 106 9.68 -8.99 -0.76
N LEU A 107 10.64 -8.25 -1.34
CA LEU A 107 11.10 -6.97 -0.79
C LEU A 107 9.97 -5.94 -0.73
N PHE A 108 9.17 -5.82 -1.79
CA PHE A 108 7.98 -4.96 -1.79
C PHE A 108 7.08 -5.25 -0.58
N PHE A 109 6.66 -6.51 -0.40
CA PHE A 109 5.76 -6.87 0.70
C PHE A 109 6.39 -6.73 2.08
N VAL A 110 7.68 -7.04 2.23
CA VAL A 110 8.40 -6.85 3.49
C VAL A 110 8.43 -5.37 3.89
N PHE A 111 8.80 -4.47 2.98
CA PHE A 111 8.82 -3.04 3.28
C PHE A 111 7.42 -2.48 3.55
N MET A 112 6.40 -2.94 2.82
CA MET A 112 5.00 -2.57 3.08
C MET A 112 4.54 -3.04 4.47
N LEU A 113 4.87 -4.28 4.84
CA LEU A 113 4.57 -4.86 6.16
C LEU A 113 5.26 -4.09 7.29
N VAL A 114 6.56 -3.84 7.17
CA VAL A 114 7.31 -3.08 8.20
C VAL A 114 6.77 -1.66 8.31
N GLY A 115 6.42 -1.01 7.19
CA GLY A 115 5.76 0.29 7.20
C GLY A 115 4.44 0.28 7.97
N ASP A 116 3.58 -0.73 7.77
CA ASP A 116 2.31 -0.84 8.50
C ASP A 116 2.50 -1.21 9.98
N LEU A 117 3.55 -1.96 10.33
CA LEU A 117 3.91 -2.18 11.74
C LEU A 117 4.33 -0.87 12.42
N VAL A 118 5.12 -0.03 11.75
CA VAL A 118 5.45 1.33 12.23
C VAL A 118 4.18 2.16 12.39
N LYS A 119 3.23 2.06 11.45
CA LYS A 119 1.93 2.74 11.52
C LYS A 119 1.12 2.31 12.74
N ILE A 120 1.08 1.02 13.07
CA ILE A 120 0.41 0.51 14.28
C ILE A 120 1.03 1.14 15.53
N ILE A 121 2.36 1.19 15.60
CA ILE A 121 3.07 1.82 16.71
C ILE A 121 2.69 3.31 16.79
N PHE A 122 2.69 4.02 15.65
CA PHE A 122 2.29 5.42 15.57
C PHE A 122 0.85 5.67 16.07
N ILE A 123 -0.14 4.88 15.62
CA ILE A 123 -1.53 5.01 16.06
C ILE A 123 -1.66 4.76 17.57
N LYS A 124 -0.81 3.87 18.12
CA LYS A 124 -0.80 3.53 19.55
C LYS A 124 -0.19 4.60 20.42
N THR A 125 0.94 5.17 19.99
CA THR A 125 1.73 6.09 20.79
C THR A 125 1.28 7.54 20.64
N THR A 126 0.43 7.84 19.65
CA THR A 126 -0.05 9.20 19.40
C THR A 126 -1.57 9.32 19.53
N ASN A 127 -2.05 10.54 19.74
CA ASN A 127 -3.47 10.89 19.66
C ASN A 127 -3.93 11.12 18.22
N PHE A 128 -3.30 10.44 17.27
CA PHE A 128 -3.63 10.54 15.86
C PHE A 128 -5.10 10.16 15.62
N THR A 129 -5.79 11.03 14.91
CA THR A 129 -7.16 10.86 14.44
C THR A 129 -7.21 11.29 12.97
N VAL A 130 -8.00 10.59 12.16
CA VAL A 130 -8.28 10.98 10.77
C VAL A 130 -9.74 11.37 10.74
N ARG A 131 -10.03 12.68 10.76
CA ARG A 131 -11.40 13.18 10.88
C ARG A 131 -12.09 12.55 12.11
N ASP A 132 -13.32 12.09 11.93
CA ASP A 132 -14.15 11.43 12.95
C ASP A 132 -14.02 9.90 12.93
N LEU A 133 -13.00 9.33 12.26
CA LEU A 133 -12.82 7.88 12.26
C LEU A 133 -12.34 7.40 13.63
N PRO A 134 -13.01 6.40 14.23
CA PRO A 134 -12.53 5.83 15.48
C PRO A 134 -11.18 5.14 15.26
N LYS A 135 -10.29 5.21 16.25
CA LYS A 135 -8.97 4.55 16.17
C LYS A 135 -9.07 3.07 15.83
N SER A 136 -10.13 2.39 16.27
CA SER A 136 -10.40 0.97 15.94
C SER A 136 -10.51 0.72 14.44
N ALA A 137 -11.08 1.64 13.67
CA ALA A 137 -11.15 1.53 12.21
C ALA A 137 -9.76 1.67 11.58
N LEU A 138 -8.93 2.61 12.08
CA LEU A 138 -7.55 2.78 11.63
C LEU A 138 -6.71 1.53 11.92
N TYR A 139 -6.87 0.94 13.12
CA TYR A 139 -6.24 -0.33 13.48
C TYR A 139 -6.72 -1.47 12.60
N GLY A 140 -8.03 -1.67 12.45
CA GLY A 140 -8.60 -2.77 11.69
C GLY A 140 -8.14 -2.76 10.24
N LEU A 141 -8.15 -1.59 9.60
CA LEU A 141 -7.63 -1.43 8.24
C LEU A 141 -6.14 -1.76 8.17
N THR A 142 -5.32 -1.23 9.08
CA THR A 142 -3.87 -1.48 9.06
C THR A 142 -3.54 -2.96 9.32
N ILE A 143 -4.25 -3.61 10.25
CA ILE A 143 -4.11 -5.05 10.53
C ILE A 143 -4.51 -5.89 9.32
N PHE A 144 -5.55 -5.50 8.58
CA PHE A 144 -5.94 -6.19 7.34
C PHE A 144 -4.80 -6.21 6.31
N TYR A 145 -4.09 -5.09 6.11
CA TYR A 145 -2.91 -5.05 5.24
C TYR A 145 -1.76 -5.88 5.79
N ILE A 146 -1.45 -5.78 7.08
CA ILE A 146 -0.41 -6.60 7.74
C ILE A 146 -0.64 -8.09 7.49
N ILE A 147 -1.87 -8.57 7.67
CA ILE A 147 -2.23 -9.96 7.42
C ILE A 147 -2.04 -10.31 5.93
N GLY A 148 -2.56 -9.47 5.03
CA GLY A 148 -2.43 -9.68 3.58
C GLY A 148 -0.97 -9.81 3.14
N TYR A 149 -0.10 -8.88 3.56
CA TYR A 149 1.32 -8.93 3.25
C TYR A 149 2.03 -10.12 3.88
N SER A 150 1.67 -10.48 5.11
CA SER A 150 2.25 -11.65 5.78
C SER A 150 1.94 -12.95 5.03
N ILE A 151 0.70 -13.12 4.56
CA ILE A 151 0.31 -14.28 3.76
C ILE A 151 1.04 -14.28 2.41
N GLN A 152 1.14 -13.14 1.74
CA GLN A 152 1.86 -13.03 0.47
C GLN A 152 3.34 -13.35 0.60
N ILE A 153 4.01 -12.85 1.65
CA ILE A 153 5.40 -13.20 1.98
C ILE A 153 5.51 -14.70 2.22
N PHE A 154 4.62 -15.29 3.01
CA PHE A 154 4.64 -16.73 3.29
C PHE A 154 4.54 -17.55 2.00
N ILE A 155 3.61 -17.21 1.10
CA ILE A 155 3.46 -17.88 -0.20
C ILE A 155 4.72 -17.77 -1.06
N LEU A 156 5.41 -16.62 -1.03
CA LEU A 156 6.64 -16.41 -1.82
C LEU A 156 7.86 -17.19 -1.30
N LEU A 157 7.82 -17.68 -0.06
CA LEU A 157 8.90 -18.42 0.59
C LEU A 157 8.73 -19.94 0.50
N LEU A 158 7.60 -20.44 0.00
CA LEU A 158 7.34 -21.85 -0.28
C LEU A 158 7.90 -22.26 -1.65
#